data_AF-A0AAX4JF43-F1
#
_entry.id   AF-A0AAX4JF43-F1
#
_cell.length_a   1.000
_cell.length_b   1.000
_cell.length_c   1.000
_cell.angle_alpha   90.00
_cell.angle_beta   90.00
_cell.angle_gamma   90.00
#
_symmetry.space_group_name_H-M   'P 1'
#
loop_
_entity.id
_entity.type
_entity.pdbx_description
1 polymer ?
#
loop_
_entity_poly.entity_id
_entity_poly.type
_entity_poly.pdbx_seq_one_letter_code
_entity_poly.pdbx_strand_id
1 'polypeptide(L)'
;MDADILYKINQLLLDPTSSKILDLFDKDGYIRLNMVYISPIHLPLFRNHLLKYGLVEMYLTNQGLGFTFRNFHLNFFGSIYITQGNNKIWSIEIIFDPTIDDNVGIPVMNEIEHYLQGCDALFFMTYFVDIDKEILNRSLADSVDFMYKRNINRKKHF
;
A
#
# COMPACT_ATOMS: atom_id res chain seq x y z
N MET A 1 -11.22 -12.88 -10.45
CA MET A 1 -11.49 -12.28 -9.13
C MET A 1 -12.98 -12.37 -8.88
N ASP A 2 -13.38 -12.76 -7.67
CA ASP A 2 -14.80 -12.94 -7.33
C ASP A 2 -15.52 -11.58 -7.31
N ALA A 3 -16.62 -11.41 -8.03
CA ALA A 3 -17.28 -10.10 -8.14
C ALA A 3 -17.75 -9.56 -6.77
N ASP A 4 -18.11 -10.47 -5.87
CA ASP A 4 -18.53 -10.17 -4.50
C ASP A 4 -17.39 -9.60 -3.63
N ILE A 5 -16.15 -10.08 -3.80
CA ILE A 5 -15.04 -9.58 -2.98
C ILE A 5 -14.62 -8.16 -3.39
N LEU A 6 -14.60 -7.90 -4.70
CA LEU A 6 -14.29 -6.57 -5.21
C LEU A 6 -15.33 -5.55 -4.73
N TYR A 7 -16.61 -5.92 -4.71
CA TYR A 7 -17.66 -5.08 -4.16
C TYR A 7 -17.44 -4.79 -2.68
N LYS A 8 -17.15 -5.81 -1.86
CA LYS A 8 -16.87 -5.64 -0.42
C LYS A 8 -15.67 -4.71 -0.16
N ILE A 9 -14.59 -4.86 -0.93
CA ILE A 9 -13.42 -3.99 -0.80
C ILE A 9 -13.76 -2.55 -1.16
N ASN A 10 -14.51 -2.31 -2.24
CA ASN A 10 -14.92 -0.96 -2.61
C ASN A 10 -15.83 -0.31 -1.55
N GLN A 11 -16.75 -1.07 -0.95
CA GLN A 11 -17.56 -0.59 0.18
C GLN A 11 -16.71 -0.23 1.41
N LEU A 12 -15.61 -0.95 1.63
CA LEU A 12 -14.64 -0.61 2.68
C LEU A 12 -13.85 0.67 2.33
N LEU A 13 -13.35 0.81 1.10
CA LEU A 13 -12.57 1.98 0.69
C LEU A 13 -13.38 3.29 0.73
N LEU A 14 -14.69 3.21 0.47
CA LEU A 14 -15.60 4.36 0.60
C LEU A 14 -15.72 4.85 2.04
N ASP A 15 -15.81 3.93 3.01
CA ASP A 15 -16.00 4.21 4.44
C ASP A 15 -15.26 3.17 5.31
N PRO A 16 -13.95 3.36 5.56
CA PRO A 16 -13.08 2.37 6.22
C PRO A 16 -13.20 2.43 7.75
N THR A 17 -14.35 2.02 8.29
CA THR A 17 -14.54 1.92 9.75
C THR A 17 -13.83 0.70 10.33
N SER A 18 -13.41 0.78 11.60
CA SER A 18 -12.73 -0.34 12.28
C SER A 18 -13.53 -1.65 12.25
N SER A 19 -14.88 -1.57 12.37
CA SER A 19 -15.73 -2.77 12.27
C SER A 19 -15.61 -3.41 10.88
N LYS A 20 -15.80 -2.65 9.80
CA LYS A 20 -15.72 -3.16 8.43
C LYS A 20 -14.34 -3.74 8.13
N ILE A 21 -13.28 -3.15 8.67
CA ILE A 21 -11.91 -3.66 8.53
C ILE A 21 -11.78 -5.03 9.20
N LEU A 22 -12.20 -5.14 10.46
CA LEU A 22 -12.12 -6.38 11.23
C LEU A 22 -13.02 -7.48 10.68
N ASP A 23 -14.13 -7.12 10.04
CA ASP A 23 -15.04 -8.06 9.39
C ASP A 23 -14.46 -8.61 8.08
N LEU A 24 -13.77 -7.76 7.31
CA LEU A 24 -13.28 -8.12 5.97
C LEU A 24 -11.86 -8.71 5.97
N PHE A 25 -10.97 -8.21 6.83
CA PHE A 25 -9.56 -8.63 6.90
C PHE A 25 -9.30 -9.60 8.05
N ASP A 26 -8.37 -10.52 7.81
CA ASP A 26 -7.74 -11.27 8.90
C ASP A 26 -6.99 -10.30 9.83
N LYS A 27 -6.81 -10.68 11.09
CA LYS A 27 -6.11 -9.86 12.10
C LYS A 27 -4.68 -9.53 11.66
N ASP A 28 -4.03 -10.49 11.02
CA ASP A 28 -2.66 -10.35 10.52
C ASP A 28 -2.62 -9.99 9.03
N GLY A 29 -3.76 -9.60 8.45
CA GLY A 29 -3.86 -9.26 7.04
C GLY A 29 -3.19 -7.93 6.68
N TYR A 30 -2.81 -7.77 5.41
CA TYR A 30 -2.10 -6.60 4.92
C TYR A 30 -2.51 -6.18 3.50
N ILE A 31 -2.21 -4.93 3.17
CA ILE A 31 -2.27 -4.39 1.80
C ILE A 31 -0.84 -4.05 1.40
N ARG A 32 -0.40 -4.53 0.23
CA ARG A 32 0.91 -4.19 -0.33
C ARG A 32 0.73 -3.39 -1.61
N LEU A 33 1.34 -2.21 -1.65
CA LEU A 33 1.43 -1.33 -2.81
C LEU A 33 2.89 -1.36 -3.30
N ASN A 34 3.16 -2.09 -4.38
CA ASN A 34 4.51 -2.45 -4.83
C ASN A 34 5.32 -3.12 -3.71
N MET A 35 6.29 -2.40 -3.11
CA MET A 35 7.14 -2.88 -2.02
C MET A 35 6.74 -2.33 -0.65
N VAL A 36 5.66 -1.54 -0.59
CA VAL A 36 5.21 -0.85 0.63
C VAL A 36 4.05 -1.61 1.25
N TYR A 37 4.18 -1.93 2.54
CA TYR A 37 3.16 -2.62 3.32
C TYR A 37 2.33 -1.64 4.14
N ILE A 38 1.03 -1.92 4.22
CA ILE A 38 0.06 -1.13 4.94
C ILE A 38 -0.82 -2.10 5.73
N SER A 39 -0.90 -1.92 7.05
CA SER A 39 -1.94 -2.59 7.81
C SER A 39 -3.31 -1.97 7.48
N PRO A 40 -4.36 -2.77 7.22
CA PRO A 40 -5.69 -2.28 6.87
C PRO A 40 -6.26 -1.29 7.90
N ILE A 41 -5.83 -1.36 9.15
CA ILE A 41 -6.24 -0.45 10.22
C ILE A 41 -5.84 1.01 9.97
N HIS A 42 -4.87 1.26 9.09
CA HIS A 42 -4.43 2.60 8.70
C HIS A 42 -5.24 3.19 7.54
N LEU A 43 -6.13 2.43 6.88
CA LEU A 43 -7.00 2.93 5.81
C LEU A 43 -7.83 4.18 6.20
N PRO A 44 -8.44 4.28 7.40
CA PRO A 44 -9.17 5.48 7.77
C PRO A 44 -8.27 6.71 7.90
N LEU A 45 -7.06 6.54 8.47
CA LEU A 45 -6.09 7.63 8.56
C LEU A 45 -5.58 8.05 7.18
N PHE A 46 -5.30 7.09 6.31
CA PHE A 46 -4.86 7.33 4.94
C PHE A 46 -5.93 8.09 4.15
N ARG A 47 -7.16 7.59 4.17
CA ARG A 47 -8.29 8.23 3.50
C ARG A 47 -8.53 9.66 4.02
N ASN A 48 -8.47 9.87 5.34
CA ASN A 48 -8.61 11.19 5.95
C ASN A 48 -7.46 12.14 5.57
N HIS A 49 -6.24 11.63 5.40
CA HIS A 49 -5.12 12.39 4.88
C HIS A 49 -5.40 12.85 3.44
N LEU A 50 -5.85 11.95 2.56
CA LEU A 50 -6.19 12.27 1.16
C LEU A 50 -7.40 13.19 0.99
N LEU A 51 -8.38 13.12 1.89
CA LEU A 51 -9.52 14.06 1.91
C LEU A 51 -9.05 15.53 2.00
N LYS A 52 -7.94 15.81 2.70
CA LYS A 52 -7.36 17.16 2.80
C LYS A 52 -6.86 17.68 1.46
N TYR A 53 -6.48 16.77 0.55
CA TYR A 53 -6.05 17.06 -0.81
C TYR A 53 -7.21 17.03 -1.82
N GLY A 54 -8.46 16.89 -1.36
CA GLY A 54 -9.64 16.93 -2.22
C GLY A 54 -10.00 15.58 -2.84
N LEU A 55 -9.66 14.46 -2.18
CA LEU A 55 -10.15 13.14 -2.56
C LEU A 55 -11.69 13.13 -2.54
N VAL A 56 -12.27 12.60 -3.62
CA VAL A 56 -13.71 12.32 -3.77
C VAL A 56 -13.96 10.84 -3.54
N GLU A 57 -13.17 9.99 -4.20
CA GLU A 57 -13.36 8.54 -4.21
C GLU A 57 -12.03 7.80 -4.27
N MET A 58 -11.95 6.67 -3.56
CA MET A 58 -10.88 5.69 -3.68
C MET A 58 -11.53 4.35 -4.01
N TYR A 59 -11.09 3.69 -5.08
CA TYR A 59 -11.74 2.49 -5.60
C TYR A 59 -10.71 1.47 -6.10
N LEU A 60 -11.04 0.19 -5.99
CA LEU A 60 -10.29 -0.93 -6.54
C LEU A 60 -11.03 -1.49 -7.76
N THR A 61 -10.29 -1.73 -8.83
CA THR A 61 -10.79 -2.40 -10.05
C THR A 61 -10.06 -3.72 -10.27
N ASN A 62 -10.32 -4.41 -11.38
CA ASN A 62 -9.48 -5.55 -11.80
C ASN A 62 -8.08 -5.12 -12.29
N GLN A 63 -7.88 -3.81 -12.52
CA GLN A 63 -6.65 -3.26 -13.10
C GLN A 63 -5.81 -2.49 -12.11
N GLY A 64 -6.26 -2.25 -10.89
CA GLY A 64 -5.48 -1.47 -9.92
C GLY A 64 -6.32 -0.70 -8.93
N LEU A 65 -5.65 0.15 -8.17
CA LEU A 65 -6.23 1.10 -7.23
C LEU A 65 -6.32 2.47 -7.89
N GLY A 66 -7.50 3.08 -7.88
CA GLY A 66 -7.75 4.40 -8.43
C GLY A 66 -8.19 5.39 -7.37
N PHE A 67 -7.90 6.66 -7.65
CA PHE A 67 -8.24 7.79 -6.80
C PHE A 67 -8.83 8.90 -7.68
N THR A 68 -10.04 9.31 -7.36
CA THR A 68 -10.70 10.47 -7.96
C THR A 68 -10.53 11.65 -7.02
N PHE A 69 -9.78 12.66 -7.44
CA PHE A 69 -9.72 13.96 -6.78
C PHE A 69 -10.60 14.95 -7.52
N ARG A 70 -10.94 16.09 -6.89
CA ARG A 70 -11.80 17.12 -7.51
C ARG A 70 -11.32 17.60 -8.88
N ASN A 71 -10.01 17.59 -9.12
CA ASN A 71 -9.39 18.22 -10.30
C ASN A 71 -8.57 17.25 -11.17
N PHE A 72 -8.33 16.02 -10.72
CA PHE A 72 -7.49 15.05 -11.43
C PHE A 72 -7.78 13.63 -10.95
N HIS A 73 -7.32 12.64 -11.72
CA HIS A 73 -7.32 11.24 -11.30
C HIS A 73 -5.88 10.75 -11.14
N LEU A 74 -5.72 9.82 -10.21
CA LEU A 74 -4.45 9.14 -9.99
C LEU A 74 -4.74 7.65 -9.95
N ASN A 75 -4.01 6.92 -10.78
CA ASN A 75 -4.27 5.51 -11.03
C ASN A 75 -3.01 4.71 -10.79
N PHE A 76 -3.12 3.74 -9.90
CA PHE A 76 -2.11 2.73 -9.62
C PHE A 76 -2.50 1.46 -10.35
N PHE A 77 -2.38 1.51 -11.68
CA PHE A 77 -2.77 0.41 -12.55
C PHE A 77 -1.64 -0.61 -12.76
N GLY A 78 -2.00 -1.88 -12.66
CA GLY A 78 -1.15 -3.03 -12.81
C GLY A 78 -1.83 -4.30 -12.31
N SER A 79 -1.05 -5.23 -11.77
CA SER A 79 -1.53 -6.53 -11.33
C SER A 79 -2.05 -6.48 -9.90
N ILE A 80 -3.24 -7.04 -9.66
CA ILE A 80 -3.80 -7.24 -8.32
C ILE A 80 -3.85 -8.73 -7.99
N TYR A 81 -3.36 -9.08 -6.80
CA TYR A 81 -3.48 -10.40 -6.22
C TYR A 81 -4.20 -10.28 -4.88
N ILE A 82 -5.28 -11.03 -4.72
CA ILE A 82 -6.04 -11.10 -3.46
C ILE A 82 -5.98 -12.51 -2.93
N THR A 83 -5.48 -12.66 -1.73
CA THR A 83 -5.37 -13.95 -1.04
C THR A 83 -6.35 -13.98 0.13
N GLN A 84 -7.16 -15.03 0.20
CA GLN A 84 -8.15 -15.21 1.27
C GLN A 84 -7.79 -16.42 2.15
N GLY A 85 -8.06 -16.30 3.45
CA GLY A 85 -8.01 -17.39 4.42
C GLY A 85 -9.25 -17.34 5.30
N ASN A 86 -9.91 -18.48 5.55
CA ASN A 86 -11.09 -18.56 6.42
C ASN A 86 -12.18 -17.50 6.12
N ASN A 87 -12.51 -17.28 4.85
CA ASN A 87 -13.46 -16.27 4.34
C ASN A 87 -13.09 -14.80 4.60
N LYS A 88 -11.88 -14.52 5.09
CA LYS A 88 -11.35 -13.15 5.24
C LYS A 88 -10.21 -12.90 4.28
N ILE A 89 -9.94 -11.62 4.00
CA ILE A 89 -8.81 -11.19 3.19
C ILE A 89 -7.55 -11.26 4.04
N TRP A 90 -6.59 -12.08 3.60
CA TRP A 90 -5.26 -12.10 4.18
C TRP A 90 -4.34 -11.08 3.51
N SER A 91 -4.31 -11.02 2.16
CA SER A 91 -3.52 -10.01 1.46
C SER A 91 -4.26 -9.41 0.26
N ILE A 92 -4.02 -8.11 0.03
CA ILE A 92 -4.25 -7.44 -1.25
C ILE A 92 -2.90 -6.90 -1.72
N GLU A 93 -2.37 -7.45 -2.80
CA GLU A 93 -1.09 -7.05 -3.36
C GLU A 93 -1.30 -6.39 -4.72
N ILE A 94 -0.93 -5.13 -4.84
CA ILE A 94 -1.07 -4.33 -6.05
C ILE A 94 0.35 -4.00 -6.54
N ILE A 95 0.71 -4.51 -7.71
CA ILE A 95 1.97 -4.22 -8.39
C ILE A 95 1.64 -3.31 -9.56
N PHE A 96 2.06 -2.05 -9.51
CA PHE A 96 1.60 -1.02 -10.44
C PHE A 96 2.71 -0.07 -10.86
N ASP A 97 2.53 0.52 -12.03
CA ASP A 97 3.23 1.72 -12.46
C ASP A 97 2.29 2.91 -12.25
N PRO A 98 2.66 3.91 -11.42
CA PRO A 98 1.76 5.02 -11.15
C PRO A 98 1.57 5.87 -12.40
N THR A 99 0.31 6.11 -12.78
CA THR A 99 -0.06 7.04 -13.85
C THR A 99 -0.88 8.19 -13.30
N ILE A 100 -0.59 9.38 -13.80
CA ILE A 100 -1.31 10.60 -13.49
C ILE A 100 -1.77 11.19 -14.83
N ASP A 101 -3.05 11.53 -14.92
CA ASP A 101 -3.62 12.09 -16.15
C ASP A 101 -3.06 13.50 -16.47
N ASP A 102 -2.66 14.27 -15.44
CA ASP A 102 -2.11 15.64 -15.55
C ASP A 102 -1.08 16.01 -14.46
N ASN A 103 -0.06 16.83 -14.78
CA ASN A 103 1.01 17.27 -13.85
C ASN A 103 0.53 17.93 -12.54
N VAL A 104 -0.75 18.30 -12.44
CA VAL A 104 -1.39 18.86 -11.24
C VAL A 104 -1.37 17.89 -10.05
N GLY A 105 -1.34 16.56 -10.31
CA GLY A 105 -1.39 15.53 -9.28
C GLY A 105 -0.05 15.21 -8.60
N ILE A 106 1.08 15.72 -9.10
CA ILE A 106 2.43 15.36 -8.62
C ILE A 106 2.61 15.62 -7.11
N PRO A 107 2.21 16.77 -6.54
CA PRO A 107 2.35 17.00 -5.11
C PRO A 107 1.58 15.98 -4.27
N VAL A 108 0.38 15.59 -4.72
CA VAL A 108 -0.45 14.61 -4.00
C VAL A 108 0.14 13.21 -4.11
N MET A 109 0.74 12.85 -5.24
CA MET A 109 1.49 11.59 -5.38
C MET A 109 2.66 11.51 -4.39
N ASN A 110 3.42 12.60 -4.24
CA ASN A 110 4.52 12.66 -3.26
C ASN A 110 4.03 12.49 -1.82
N GLU A 111 2.86 13.06 -1.49
CA GLU A 111 2.25 12.92 -0.17
C GLU A 111 1.72 11.50 0.09
N ILE A 112 1.14 10.86 -0.94
CA ILE A 112 0.80 9.44 -0.89
C ILE A 112 2.06 8.62 -0.59
N GLU A 113 3.14 8.84 -1.35
CA GLU A 113 4.40 8.11 -1.13
C GLU A 113 4.95 8.31 0.29
N HIS A 114 4.99 9.56 0.78
CA HIS A 114 5.48 9.87 2.11
C HIS A 114 4.65 9.21 3.21
N TYR A 115 3.32 9.25 3.09
CA TYR A 115 2.41 8.58 4.02
C TYR A 115 2.64 7.07 4.02
N LEU A 116 2.73 6.48 2.83
CA LEU A 116 2.94 5.04 2.64
C LEU A 116 4.27 4.58 3.25
N GLN A 117 5.35 5.33 3.06
CA GLN A 117 6.64 5.06 3.70
C GLN A 117 6.54 5.07 5.24
N GLY A 118 5.77 6.00 5.80
CA GLY A 118 5.48 6.03 7.24
C GLY A 118 4.69 4.81 7.72
N CYS A 119 3.70 4.37 6.94
CA CYS A 119 2.96 3.14 7.21
C CYS A 119 3.84 1.89 7.13
N ASP A 120 4.75 1.82 6.15
CA ASP A 120 5.68 0.71 5.97
C ASP A 120 6.57 0.55 7.21
N ALA A 121 7.16 1.66 7.66
CA ALA A 121 7.97 1.68 8.88
C ALA A 121 7.17 1.22 10.11
N LEU A 122 5.92 1.68 10.25
CA LEU A 122 5.03 1.26 11.35
C LEU A 122 4.62 -0.22 11.23
N PHE A 123 4.35 -0.70 10.02
CA PHE A 123 3.97 -2.07 9.74
C PHE A 123 5.10 -3.02 10.17
N PHE A 124 6.35 -2.76 9.76
CA PHE A 124 7.48 -3.58 10.18
C PHE A 124 7.72 -3.55 11.70
N MET A 125 7.54 -2.40 12.36
CA MET A 125 7.68 -2.32 13.82
C MET A 125 6.57 -3.03 14.61
N THR A 126 5.41 -3.30 14.00
CA THR A 126 4.23 -3.84 14.71
C THR A 126 4.02 -5.33 14.51
N TYR A 127 4.64 -5.94 13.50
CA TYR A 127 4.58 -7.38 13.26
C TYR A 127 5.84 -8.05 13.83
N PHE A 128 5.65 -8.98 14.77
CA PHE A 128 6.71 -9.82 15.32
C PHE A 128 7.19 -10.85 14.29
N VAL A 129 7.89 -10.41 13.26
CA VAL A 129 8.59 -11.28 12.31
C VAL A 129 10.08 -11.11 12.53
N ASP A 130 10.74 -12.22 12.86
CA ASP A 130 12.17 -12.36 13.21
C ASP A 130 13.10 -12.11 12.00
N ILE A 131 12.93 -10.96 11.33
CA ILE A 131 13.84 -10.35 10.34
C ILE A 131 14.58 -9.16 10.99
N ASP A 132 14.01 -8.61 12.06
CA ASP A 132 14.46 -7.41 12.77
C ASP A 132 15.81 -7.56 13.48
N LYS A 133 16.31 -8.78 13.72
CA LYS A 133 17.57 -8.95 14.44
C LYS A 133 18.81 -8.56 13.61
N GLU A 134 18.71 -8.57 12.28
CA GLU A 134 19.80 -8.22 11.39
C GLU A 134 19.80 -6.73 11.00
N ILE A 135 18.61 -6.10 10.92
CA ILE A 135 18.43 -4.71 10.49
C ILE A 135 18.58 -3.73 11.67
N LEU A 136 18.09 -4.07 12.86
CA LEU A 136 18.13 -3.17 14.02
C LEU A 136 19.51 -3.01 14.68
N ASN A 137 20.50 -3.85 14.34
CA ASN A 137 21.84 -3.82 14.93
C ASN A 137 22.89 -3.07 14.09
N ARG A 138 22.50 -2.40 13.00
CA ARG A 138 23.43 -1.52 12.25
C ARG A 138 22.78 -0.16 11.98
N SER A 139 23.56 0.89 12.17
CA SER A 139 23.08 2.24 11.86
C SER A 139 22.84 2.37 10.35
N LEU A 140 21.75 3.06 9.98
CA LEU A 140 21.37 3.34 8.59
C LEU A 140 22.48 3.99 7.74
N ALA A 141 23.51 4.59 8.37
CA ALA A 141 24.66 5.13 7.67
C ALA A 141 25.52 4.03 6.98
N ASP A 142 25.52 2.80 7.50
CA ASP A 142 26.28 1.67 6.93
C ASP A 142 25.52 0.94 5.80
N SER A 143 24.21 1.18 5.68
CA SER A 143 23.34 0.50 4.71
C SER A 143 23.50 1.02 3.27
N VAL A 144 24.06 2.21 3.08
CA VAL A 144 24.33 2.76 1.74
C VAL A 144 25.42 1.94 1.03
N ASP A 145 26.47 1.56 1.76
CA ASP A 145 27.57 0.77 1.23
C ASP A 145 27.15 -0.69 0.97
N PHE A 146 26.22 -1.21 1.78
CA PHE A 146 25.57 -2.52 1.57
C PHE A 146 24.69 -2.54 0.32
N MET A 147 23.85 -1.53 0.12
CA MET A 147 23.00 -1.37 -1.07
C MET A 147 23.84 -1.20 -2.34
N TYR A 148 24.94 -0.43 -2.27
CA TYR A 148 25.87 -0.24 -3.38
C TYR A 148 26.57 -1.55 -3.78
N LYS A 149 27.10 -2.32 -2.81
CA LYS A 149 27.73 -3.63 -3.05
C LYS A 149 26.75 -4.67 -3.61
N ARG A 150 25.50 -4.67 -3.15
CA ARG A 150 24.44 -5.57 -3.65
C ARG A 150 24.08 -5.26 -5.11
N ASN A 151 24.02 -3.99 -5.49
CA ASN A 151 23.73 -3.57 -6.87
C ASN A 151 24.88 -3.90 -7.84
N ILE A 152 26.14 -3.82 -7.39
CA ILE A 152 27.30 -4.26 -8.18
C ILE A 152 27.27 -5.78 -8.40
N ASN A 153 26.90 -6.57 -7.39
CA ASN A 153 26.83 -8.03 -7.52
C ASN A 153 25.66 -8.51 -8.40
N ARG A 154 24.50 -7.82 -8.41
CA ARG A 154 23.43 -8.12 -9.38
C ARG A 154 23.87 -7.90 -10.82
N LYS A 155 24.67 -6.86 -11.10
CA LYS A 155 25.20 -6.59 -12.45
C LYS A 155 26.26 -7.57 -12.95
N LYS A 156 26.85 -8.40 -12.08
CA LYS A 156 27.80 -9.46 -12.47
C LYS A 156 27.12 -10.77 -12.85
N HIS A 157 25.82 -10.90 -12.61
CA HIS A 157 25.01 -12.09 -12.92
C HIS A 157 23.97 -11.82 -14.01
N PHE A 158 24.14 -10.74 -14.77
CA PHE A 158 23.52 -10.52 -16.08
C PHE A 158 24.63 -10.43 -17.13
#